data_AF-A0A6F8YFI2-F1
#
_entry.id   AF-A0A6F8YFI2-F1
#
_cell.length_a   1.000
_cell.length_b   1.000
_cell.length_c   1.000
_cell.angle_alpha   90.00
_cell.angle_beta   90.00
_cell.angle_gamma   90.00
#
_symmetry.space_group_name_H-M   'P 1'
#
loop_
_entity.id
_entity.type
_entity.pdbx_description
1 polymer ?
#
loop_
_entity_poly.entity_id
_entity_poly.type
_entity_poly.pdbx_seq_one_letter_code
_entity_poly.pdbx_strand_id
1 'polypeptide(L)' 'MQAFVPPTPLVAGAARVGDPLTVLPALFHLLRQQILTVDLVGAVLAGSSVVCAAPWSRA' A
#
# COMPACT_ATOMS: atom_id res chain seq x y z
N MET A 1 4.52 2.56 -7.03
CA MET A 1 5.02 1.28 -6.46
C MET A 1 6.36 1.39 -5.76
N GLN A 2 7.35 2.15 -6.26
CA GLN A 2 8.72 2.12 -5.72
C GLN A 2 8.83 2.35 -4.20
N ALA A 3 7.96 3.18 -3.62
CA ALA A 3 7.88 3.38 -2.17
C ALA A 3 7.50 2.12 -1.37
N PHE A 4 6.90 1.12 -2.01
CA PHE A 4 6.44 -0.16 -1.46
C PHE A 4 7.14 -1.37 -2.09
N VAL A 5 8.25 -1.15 -2.81
CA VAL A 5 9.14 -2.25 -3.27
C VAL A 5 9.75 -2.95 -2.05
N PRO A 6 10.40 -2.23 -1.11
CA PRO A 6 10.50 -2.76 0.24
C PRO A 6 9.11 -2.69 0.90
N PRO A 7 8.67 -3.75 1.61
CA PRO A 7 7.48 -3.70 2.44
C PRO A 7 7.55 -2.50 3.40
N THR A 8 6.55 -1.62 3.37
CA THR A 8 6.59 -0.32 4.05
C THR A 8 5.24 -0.01 4.69
N PRO A 9 5.20 0.61 5.89
CA PRO A 9 3.95 1.06 6.49
C PRO A 9 3.17 2.00 5.56
N LEU A 10 1.84 1.83 5.49
CA LEU A 10 0.97 2.55 4.55
C LEU A 10 1.18 4.08 4.58
N VAL A 11 1.11 4.69 5.76
CA VAL A 11 1.26 6.16 5.90
C VAL A 11 2.69 6.61 5.62
N ALA A 12 3.69 5.83 6.02
CA ALA A 12 5.09 6.14 5.73
C ALA A 12 5.37 6.09 4.21
N GLY A 13 4.83 5.10 3.51
CA GLY A 13 4.92 5.02 2.05
C GLY A 13 4.15 6.13 1.36
N ALA A 14 2.97 6.50 1.87
CA ALA A 14 2.20 7.64 1.35
C ALA A 14 3.00 8.96 1.46
N ALA A 15 3.57 9.23 2.64
CA ALA A 15 4.38 10.42 2.89
C ALA A 15 5.63 10.51 2.00
N ARG A 16 6.19 9.37 1.57
CA ARG A 16 7.30 9.33 0.60
C ARG A 16 6.88 9.66 -0.83
N VAL A 17 5.60 9.46 -1.16
CA VAL A 17 5.04 9.72 -2.50
C VAL A 17 4.51 11.14 -2.61
N GLY A 18 3.90 11.67 -1.55
CA GLY A 18 3.32 13.01 -1.51
C GLY A 18 2.50 13.25 -0.24
N ASP A 19 1.58 14.21 -0.28
CA ASP A 19 0.67 14.48 0.84
C ASP A 19 -0.21 13.25 1.13
N PRO A 20 -0.15 12.65 2.34
CA PRO A 20 -0.98 11.51 2.71
C PRO A 20 -2.48 11.71 2.48
N LEU A 21 -3.02 12.91 2.72
CA LEU A 21 -4.45 13.17 2.52
C LEU A 21 -4.87 13.06 1.06
N THR A 22 -3.96 13.34 0.14
CA THR A 22 -4.20 13.26 -1.31
C THR A 22 -3.83 11.88 -1.86
N VAL A 23 -2.80 11.23 -1.31
CA VAL A 23 -2.25 9.96 -1.80
C VAL A 23 -3.02 8.74 -1.28
N LEU A 24 -3.53 8.77 -0.04
CA LEU A 24 -4.22 7.62 0.57
C LEU A 24 -5.42 7.11 -0.25
N PRO A 25 -6.29 7.97 -0.84
CA PRO A 25 -7.36 7.50 -1.71
C PRO A 25 -6.87 6.67 -2.90
N ALA A 26 -5.76 7.10 -3.53
CA ALA A 26 -5.14 6.36 -4.63
C ALA A 26 -4.53 5.04 -4.15
N LEU A 27 -3.86 5.02 -3.00
CA LEU A 27 -3.32 3.77 -2.43
C LEU A 27 -4.44 2.78 -2.09
N PHE A 28 -5.56 3.25 -1.55
CA PHE A 28 -6.72 2.40 -1.30
C PHE A 28 -7.27 1.80 -2.59
N HIS A 29 -7.30 2.58 -3.68
CA HIS A 29 -7.65 2.07 -5.00
C HIS A 29 -6.69 0.97 -5.46
N LEU A 30 -5.36 1.14 -5.28
CA LEU A 30 -4.37 0.13 -5.65
C LEU A 30 -4.48 -1.16 -4.81
N LEU A 31 -4.78 -1.05 -3.52
CA LEU A 31 -5.10 -2.20 -2.66
C LEU A 31 -6.36 -2.91 -3.17
N ARG A 32 -7.39 -2.16 -3.54
CA ARG A 32 -8.62 -2.73 -4.12
C ARG A 32 -8.38 -3.46 -5.44
N GLN A 33 -7.48 -2.95 -6.27
CA GLN A 33 -7.07 -3.57 -7.53
C GLN A 33 -6.04 -4.70 -7.34
N GLN A 34 -5.65 -5.02 -6.10
CA GLN A 34 -4.61 -6.01 -5.79
C GLN A 34 -3.25 -5.72 -6.46
N ILE A 35 -3.01 -4.44 -6.75
CA ILE A 35 -1.72 -3.93 -7.24
C ILE A 35 -0.75 -3.75 -6.06
N LEU A 36 -1.29 -3.37 -4.90
CA LEU A 36 -0.63 -3.44 -3.60
C LEU A 36 -1.32 -4.51 -2.75
N THR A 37 -0.57 -5.14 -1.85
CA THR A 37 -1.10 -6.13 -0.91
C THR A 37 -0.74 -5.79 0.53
N VAL A 38 -1.58 -6.23 1.45
CA VAL A 38 -1.49 -6.02 2.89
C VAL A 38 -2.19 -7.18 3.59
N ASP A 39 -1.66 -7.63 4.72
CA ASP A 39 -2.34 -8.66 5.52
C ASP A 39 -3.54 -8.03 6.26
N LEU A 40 -4.73 -8.52 5.94
CA LEU A 40 -5.98 -8.15 6.62
C LEU A 40 -6.60 -9.33 7.38
N VAL A 41 -5.95 -10.50 7.38
CA VAL A 41 -6.39 -11.66 8.17
C VAL A 41 -6.08 -11.41 9.65
N GLY A 42 -4.90 -10.84 9.93
CA GLY A 42 -4.46 -10.55 11.30
C GLY A 42 -5.03 -9.27 11.92
N ALA A 43 -5.42 -8.27 11.12
CA ALA A 43 -5.89 -6.97 11.62
C ALA A 43 -6.66 -6.16 10.56
N VAL A 44 -7.42 -5.16 11.03
CA VAL A 44 -8.01 -4.13 10.15
C VAL A 44 -6.91 -3.23 9.59
N LEU A 45 -7.13 -2.73 8.37
CA LEU A 45 -6.22 -1.78 7.73
C LEU A 45 -6.01 -0.53 8.60
N ALA A 46 -4.75 -0.26 8.94
CA ALA A 46 -4.33 0.88 9.72
C ALA A 46 -3.12 1.57 9.06
N GLY A 47 -2.78 2.79 9.50
CA GLY A 47 -1.65 3.52 8.93
C GLY A 47 -0.29 2.84 9.11
N SER A 48 -0.19 1.96 10.13
CA SER A 48 0.98 1.11 10.41
C SER A 48 1.00 -0.20 9.63
N SER A 49 -0.10 -0.56 8.94
CA SER A 49 -0.16 -1.79 8.16
C SER A 49 0.93 -1.78 7.09
N VAL A 50 1.70 -2.86 7.04
CA VAL A 50 2.81 -3.01 6.10
C VAL A 50 2.26 -3.41 4.75
N VAL A 51 2.57 -2.61 3.74
CA VAL A 51 2.11 -2.78 2.37
C VAL A 51 3.31 -3.09 1.48
N CYS A 52 3.14 -4.01 0.54
CA CYS A 52 4.11 -4.25 -0.52
C CYS A 52 3.44 -4.26 -1.90
N ALA A 53 4.25 -4.10 -2.95
CA ALA A 53 3.78 -4.36 -4.30
C ALA A 53 3.40 -5.83 -4.46
N ALA A 54 2.26 -6.10 -5.09
CA ALA A 54 1.91 -7.45 -5.48
C ALA A 54 2.99 -8.01 -6.43
N PRO A 55 3.38 -9.29 -6.31
CA PRO A 55 4.21 -9.91 -7.33
C PRO A 55 3.48 -9.76 -8.67
N TRP A 56 4.19 -9.28 -9.69
CA TRP A 56 3.64 -9.18 -11.04
C TRP A 56 3.14 -10.56 -11.48
N SER A 57 1.82 -10.77 -11.51
CA SER A 57 1.21 -11.96 -12.11
C SER A 57 1.13 -11.71 -13.61
N ARG A 58 2.11 -12.24 -14.35
CA ARG A 58 2.05 -12.25 -15.80
C ARG A 58 0.98 -13.27 -16.21
N ALA A 59 -0.23 -12.78 -16.50
CA ALA A 59 -1.21 -13.52 -17.30
C ALA A 59 -0.78 -13.50 -18.78
#